data_AF-A0A9P5JKN8-F1
#
_entry.id   AF-A0A9P5JKN8-F1
#
_cell.length_a   1.000
_cell.length_b   1.000
_cell.length_c   1.000
_cell.angle_alpha   90.00
_cell.angle_beta   90.00
_cell.angle_gamma   90.00
#
_symmetry.space_group_name_H-M   'P 1'
#
loop_
_entity.id
_entity.type
_entity.pdbx_description
1 polymer ?
#
loop_
_entity_poly.entity_id
_entity_poly.type
_entity_poly.pdbx_seq_one_letter_code
_entity_poly.pdbx_strand_id
1 'polypeptide(L)'
;MFIITYLAGIVQFLSTSPVHPVLYPFPWGSTLHAARITHAFRGRMKALGTHAQLGFGPEFAGFLLMCWGGGILSNFLMFQPPPQLLTVQPWLNYISVHILFGYAVDYAPSPKFLDTYLPIFDAILRTGSVCGAVSAARAHPNPAIASSTFFHLIIGAVASAGGGVTASTLGVWNTEWSLRRPPFLQGGVVDTLDLWGGSIVAAVYSCLLGLNPAYEPYTRWLSGLGDKYEPGTPLMTPLEARSVSVIILAGLFAWRAYMIHYTTPVQAKSAPTPTSIKEKTE
;
A
#
# COMPACT_ATOMS: atom_id res chain seq x y z
N MET A 1 -13.78 15.08 -16.70
CA MET A 1 -13.25 16.15 -15.84
C MET A 1 -13.88 16.15 -14.44
N PHE A 2 -15.22 16.22 -14.31
CA PHE A 2 -15.91 16.28 -13.00
C PHE A 2 -15.47 15.21 -11.97
N ILE A 3 -15.37 13.93 -12.38
CA ILE A 3 -14.96 12.83 -11.49
C ILE A 3 -13.54 13.04 -10.94
N ILE A 4 -12.62 13.51 -11.77
CA ILE A 4 -11.21 13.74 -11.38
C ILE A 4 -11.13 14.87 -10.36
N THR A 5 -11.85 15.97 -10.59
CA THR A 5 -11.90 17.11 -9.68
C THR A 5 -12.53 16.74 -8.33
N TYR A 6 -13.62 15.97 -8.35
CA TYR A 6 -14.25 15.49 -7.11
C TYR A 6 -13.31 14.57 -6.32
N LEU A 7 -12.69 13.62 -7.00
CA LEU A 7 -11.72 12.71 -6.38
C LEU A 7 -10.48 13.45 -5.87
N ALA A 8 -10.02 14.48 -6.57
CA ALA A 8 -8.94 15.36 -6.12
C ALA A 8 -9.30 16.02 -4.79
N GLY A 9 -10.54 16.50 -4.63
CA GLY A 9 -11.05 17.02 -3.36
C GLY A 9 -10.99 16.00 -2.22
N ILE A 10 -11.39 14.75 -2.47
CA ILE A 10 -11.32 13.66 -1.48
C ILE A 10 -9.86 13.34 -1.13
N VAL A 11 -8.99 13.19 -2.13
CA VAL A 11 -7.56 12.89 -1.94
C VAL A 11 -6.90 14.01 -1.12
N GLN A 12 -7.22 15.26 -1.43
CA GLN A 12 -6.73 16.43 -0.69
C GLN A 12 -7.23 16.39 0.75
N PHE A 13 -8.53 16.28 0.97
CA PHE A 13 -9.14 16.20 2.30
C PHE A 13 -8.49 15.10 3.15
N LEU A 14 -8.37 13.88 2.63
CA LEU A 14 -7.76 12.77 3.35
C LEU A 14 -6.27 13.01 3.65
N SER A 15 -5.56 13.74 2.79
CA SER A 15 -4.12 13.99 2.97
C SER A 15 -3.83 15.13 3.93
N THR A 16 -4.71 16.14 4.04
CA THR A 16 -4.42 17.37 4.78
C THR A 16 -5.35 17.67 5.95
N SER A 17 -6.57 17.14 5.95
CA SER A 17 -7.53 17.43 7.02
C SER A 17 -7.28 16.50 8.22
N PRO A 18 -7.12 17.07 9.44
CA PRO A 18 -6.97 16.27 10.63
C PRO A 18 -8.28 15.55 10.97
N VAL A 19 -8.18 14.41 11.66
CA VAL A 19 -9.34 13.70 12.22
C VAL A 19 -10.08 14.61 13.20
N HIS A 20 -9.33 15.29 14.07
CA HIS A 20 -9.85 16.33 14.95
C HIS A 20 -8.80 17.44 15.14
N PRO A 21 -9.16 18.73 14.97
CA PRO A 21 -8.18 19.82 14.94
C PRO A 21 -7.34 19.98 16.22
N VAL A 22 -7.91 19.62 17.39
CA VAL A 22 -7.23 19.73 18.69
C VAL A 22 -6.86 18.38 19.30
N LEU A 23 -7.84 17.50 19.54
CA LEU A 23 -7.66 16.22 20.24
C LEU A 23 -6.88 15.16 19.46
N TYR A 24 -6.95 15.18 18.13
CA TYR A 24 -6.28 14.18 17.30
C TYR A 24 -5.86 14.79 15.94
N PRO A 25 -4.81 15.65 15.95
CA PRO A 25 -4.43 16.49 14.81
C PRO A 25 -3.66 15.72 13.73
N PHE A 26 -4.00 14.46 13.49
CA PHE A 26 -3.38 13.61 12.49
C PHE A 26 -4.25 13.52 11.23
N PRO A 27 -3.67 13.55 10.02
CA PRO A 27 -4.44 13.46 8.77
C PRO A 27 -5.23 12.17 8.66
N TRP A 28 -6.48 12.28 8.20
CA TRP A 28 -7.39 11.15 8.00
C TRP A 28 -6.76 9.99 7.24
N GLY A 29 -6.04 10.25 6.16
CA GLY A 29 -5.42 9.22 5.32
C GLY A 29 -4.45 8.35 6.11
N SER A 30 -3.55 8.96 6.88
CA SER A 30 -2.60 8.20 7.72
C SER A 30 -3.29 7.40 8.82
N THR A 31 -4.34 7.95 9.43
CA THR A 31 -5.15 7.29 10.46
C THR A 31 -5.92 6.10 9.89
N LEU A 32 -6.58 6.27 8.74
CA LEU A 32 -7.34 5.21 8.07
C LEU A 32 -6.42 4.10 7.55
N HIS A 33 -5.22 4.44 7.07
CA HIS A 33 -4.20 3.46 6.72
C HIS A 33 -3.79 2.63 7.94
N ALA A 34 -3.48 3.28 9.07
CA ALA A 34 -3.16 2.58 10.31
C ALA A 34 -4.30 1.65 10.76
N ALA A 35 -5.56 2.08 10.67
CA ALA A 35 -6.72 1.27 11.02
C ALA A 35 -6.89 0.06 10.09
N ARG A 36 -6.76 0.26 8.77
CA ARG A 36 -6.83 -0.81 7.77
C ARG A 36 -5.73 -1.86 7.99
N ILE A 37 -4.50 -1.42 8.22
CA ILE A 37 -3.38 -2.34 8.48
C ILE A 37 -3.55 -3.03 9.83
N THR A 38 -4.08 -2.36 10.85
CA THR A 38 -4.43 -2.98 12.14
C THR A 38 -5.40 -4.13 11.95
N HIS A 39 -6.47 -3.91 11.18
CA HIS A 39 -7.46 -4.93 10.86
C HIS A 39 -6.83 -6.13 10.12
N ALA A 40 -6.03 -5.86 9.09
CA ALA A 40 -5.37 -6.91 8.32
C ALA A 40 -4.35 -7.70 9.18
N PHE A 41 -3.54 -7.01 9.97
CA PHE A 41 -2.49 -7.58 10.79
C PHE A 41 -3.06 -8.47 11.90
N ARG A 42 -3.99 -7.94 12.70
CA ARG A 42 -4.65 -8.70 13.77
C ARG A 42 -5.54 -9.81 13.24
N GLY A 43 -6.23 -9.57 12.12
CA GLY A 43 -6.99 -10.60 11.42
C GLY A 43 -6.10 -11.79 11.00
N ARG A 44 -4.87 -11.51 10.54
CA ARG A 44 -3.89 -12.56 10.20
C ARG A 44 -3.38 -13.30 11.43
N MET A 45 -3.04 -12.59 12.51
CA MET A 45 -2.63 -13.23 13.77
C MET A 45 -3.73 -14.11 14.36
N LYS A 46 -4.99 -13.65 14.32
CA LYS A 46 -6.14 -14.42 14.77
C LYS A 46 -6.35 -15.68 13.92
N ALA A 47 -6.24 -15.57 12.61
CA ALA A 47 -6.34 -16.70 11.70
C ALA A 47 -5.24 -17.76 11.91
N LEU A 48 -4.06 -17.35 12.39
CA LEU A 48 -2.93 -18.23 12.70
C LEU A 48 -2.90 -18.70 14.16
N GLY A 49 -3.78 -18.19 15.03
CA GLY A 49 -3.76 -18.49 16.46
C GLY A 49 -2.57 -17.89 17.23
N THR A 50 -1.85 -16.93 16.65
CA THR A 50 -0.64 -16.33 17.24
C THR A 50 -0.90 -15.08 18.05
N HIS A 51 -2.12 -14.53 18.01
CA HIS A 51 -2.46 -13.25 18.63
C HIS A 51 -2.15 -13.20 20.14
N ALA A 52 -2.46 -14.26 20.88
CA ALA A 52 -2.20 -14.33 22.33
C ALA A 52 -0.74 -14.67 22.68
N GLN A 53 0.07 -15.06 21.68
CA GLN A 53 1.44 -15.54 21.88
C GLN A 53 2.48 -14.47 21.53
N LEU A 54 2.11 -13.50 20.69
CA LEU A 54 3.01 -12.44 20.28
C LEU A 54 3.12 -11.40 21.40
N GLY A 55 4.34 -11.12 21.85
CA GLY A 55 4.59 -10.05 22.81
C GLY A 55 4.38 -8.66 22.17
N PHE A 56 4.21 -7.64 23.02
CA PHE A 56 3.99 -6.26 22.62
C PHE A 56 5.06 -5.76 21.61
N GLY A 57 6.35 -5.93 21.91
CA GLY A 57 7.44 -5.45 21.05
C GLY A 57 7.36 -5.98 19.60
N PRO A 58 7.37 -7.31 19.39
CA PRO A 58 7.20 -7.90 18.07
C PRO A 58 5.87 -7.50 17.38
N GLU A 59 4.78 -7.32 18.12
CA GLU A 59 3.49 -6.92 17.54
C GLU A 59 3.59 -5.54 16.89
N PHE A 60 4.09 -4.56 17.64
CA PHE A 60 4.27 -3.21 17.13
C PHE A 60 5.33 -3.15 16.04
N ALA A 61 6.44 -3.88 16.17
CA ALA A 61 7.47 -3.92 15.12
C ALA A 61 6.90 -4.48 13.81
N GLY A 62 6.15 -5.59 13.86
CA GLY A 62 5.51 -6.20 12.69
C GLY A 62 4.43 -5.31 12.07
N PHE A 63 3.58 -4.70 12.90
CA PHE A 63 2.57 -3.75 12.48
C PHE A 63 3.17 -2.51 11.80
N LEU A 64 4.15 -1.86 12.44
CA LEU A 64 4.81 -0.66 11.91
C LEU A 64 5.57 -0.97 10.62
N LEU A 65 6.21 -2.15 10.52
CA LEU A 65 6.82 -2.60 9.28
C LEU A 65 5.78 -2.73 8.15
N MET A 66 4.60 -3.27 8.43
CA MET A 66 3.54 -3.40 7.45
C MET A 66 2.98 -2.03 7.04
N CYS A 67 2.90 -1.08 7.98
CA CYS A 67 2.44 0.29 7.71
C CYS A 67 3.44 1.14 6.91
N TRP A 68 4.72 1.08 7.26
CA TRP A 68 5.75 2.01 6.77
C TRP A 68 6.79 1.38 5.86
N GLY A 69 6.82 0.05 5.73
CA GLY A 69 7.89 -0.64 5.00
C GLY A 69 8.07 -0.15 3.57
N GLY A 70 6.99 0.23 2.88
CA GLY A 70 7.11 0.84 1.54
C GLY A 70 7.86 2.18 1.57
N GLY A 71 7.54 3.06 2.53
CA GLY A 71 8.22 4.34 2.71
C GLY A 71 9.67 4.18 3.19
N ILE A 72 9.92 3.29 4.15
CA ILE A 72 11.26 3.01 4.67
C ILE A 72 12.17 2.47 3.56
N LEU A 73 11.72 1.43 2.85
CA LEU A 73 12.49 0.84 1.76
C LEU A 73 12.70 1.83 0.60
N SER A 74 11.70 2.64 0.28
CA SER A 74 11.87 3.67 -0.77
C SER A 74 12.97 4.66 -0.40
N ASN A 75 13.01 5.12 0.84
CA ASN A 75 14.05 6.03 1.32
C ASN A 75 15.43 5.36 1.35
N PHE A 76 15.52 4.09 1.78
CA PHE A 76 16.79 3.35 1.71
C PHE A 76 17.31 3.17 0.28
N LEU A 77 16.45 2.86 -0.69
CA LEU A 77 16.84 2.76 -2.10
C LEU A 77 17.31 4.09 -2.69
N MET A 78 16.84 5.21 -2.14
CA MET A 78 17.29 6.56 -2.50
C MET A 78 18.43 7.08 -1.62
N PHE A 79 18.98 6.26 -0.71
CA PHE A 79 19.98 6.69 0.27
C PHE A 79 19.56 7.91 1.11
N GLN A 80 18.26 8.02 1.42
CA GLN A 80 17.67 9.07 2.24
C GLN A 80 17.23 8.52 3.61
N PRO A 81 17.22 9.34 4.67
CA PRO A 81 16.66 8.95 5.97
C PRO A 81 15.12 8.84 5.89
N PRO A 82 14.51 7.71 6.32
CA PRO A 82 13.05 7.58 6.32
C PRO A 82 12.37 8.60 7.24
N PRO A 83 11.46 9.48 6.74
CA PRO A 83 10.83 10.52 7.55
C PRO A 83 10.06 10.01 8.77
N GLN A 84 9.54 8.78 8.70
CA GLN A 84 8.81 8.13 9.78
C GLN A 84 9.69 7.89 11.02
N LEU A 85 11.00 7.80 10.84
CA LEU A 85 11.97 7.58 11.91
C LEU A 85 12.54 8.89 12.46
N LEU A 86 12.26 10.03 11.80
CA LEU A 86 12.81 11.33 12.18
C LEU A 86 11.95 12.10 13.18
N THR A 87 10.67 11.72 13.33
CA THR A 87 9.74 12.43 14.22
C THR A 87 8.86 11.44 14.97
N VAL A 88 8.39 11.83 16.16
CA VAL A 88 7.49 11.00 16.99
C VAL A 88 6.04 10.98 16.46
N GLN A 89 5.67 11.93 15.60
CA GLN A 89 4.28 12.13 15.17
C GLN A 89 3.69 10.90 14.46
N PRO A 90 4.37 10.26 13.48
CA PRO A 90 3.88 9.02 12.88
C PRO A 90 3.70 7.90 13.91
N TRP A 91 4.60 7.80 14.89
CA TRP A 91 4.52 6.79 15.94
C TRP A 91 3.26 6.97 16.78
N LEU A 92 3.00 8.20 17.24
CA LEU A 92 1.80 8.51 18.02
C LEU A 92 0.53 8.15 17.26
N ASN A 93 0.43 8.52 15.98
CA ASN A 93 -0.75 8.21 15.18
C ASN A 93 -0.93 6.69 15.02
N TYR A 94 0.09 5.99 14.51
CA TYR A 94 -0.05 4.59 14.14
C TYR A 94 -0.21 3.68 15.37
N ILE A 95 0.55 3.91 16.44
CA ILE A 95 0.47 3.13 17.68
C ILE A 95 -0.88 3.35 18.35
N SER A 96 -1.34 4.60 18.49
CA SER A 96 -2.62 4.86 19.15
C SER A 96 -3.80 4.28 18.37
N VAL A 97 -3.80 4.37 17.03
CA VAL A 97 -4.80 3.68 16.20
C VAL A 97 -4.74 2.18 16.39
N HIS A 98 -3.54 1.58 16.42
CA HIS A 98 -3.40 0.14 16.59
C HIS A 98 -3.97 -0.37 17.91
N ILE A 99 -3.72 0.38 18.99
CA ILE A 99 -4.26 0.06 20.32
C ILE A 99 -5.78 0.25 20.33
N LEU A 100 -6.27 1.44 19.98
CA LEU A 100 -7.69 1.80 20.09
C LEU A 100 -8.57 0.98 19.15
N PHE A 101 -8.19 0.92 17.86
CA PHE A 101 -8.91 0.12 16.87
C PHE A 101 -8.72 -1.38 17.10
N GLY A 102 -7.63 -1.75 17.76
CA GLY A 102 -7.35 -3.11 18.17
C GLY A 102 -8.45 -3.74 19.03
N TYR A 103 -9.09 -2.95 19.90
CA TYR A 103 -10.24 -3.41 20.70
C TYR A 103 -11.53 -3.54 19.89
N ALA A 104 -11.64 -2.80 18.78
CA ALA A 104 -12.80 -2.81 17.90
C ALA A 104 -12.67 -3.79 16.73
N VAL A 105 -11.53 -4.47 16.58
CA VAL A 105 -11.23 -5.29 15.40
C VAL A 105 -12.21 -6.44 15.21
N ASP A 106 -12.75 -6.98 16.30
CA ASP A 106 -13.74 -8.06 16.26
C ASP A 106 -15.11 -7.60 15.74
N TYR A 107 -15.37 -6.30 15.73
CA TYR A 107 -16.58 -5.69 15.17
C TYR A 107 -16.34 -5.11 13.76
N ALA A 108 -15.12 -5.18 13.25
CA ALA A 108 -14.80 -4.66 11.94
C ALA A 108 -15.44 -5.52 10.83
N PRO A 109 -15.80 -4.92 9.67
CA PRO A 109 -16.31 -5.69 8.55
C PRO A 109 -15.30 -6.73 8.05
N SER A 110 -15.80 -7.88 7.58
CA SER A 110 -14.94 -8.94 7.07
C SER A 110 -13.98 -8.46 5.96
N PRO A 111 -12.80 -9.09 5.80
CA PRO A 111 -11.88 -8.74 4.71
C PRO A 111 -12.54 -8.74 3.33
N LYS A 112 -13.43 -9.72 3.07
CA LYS A 112 -14.23 -9.77 1.84
C LYS A 112 -15.07 -8.51 1.64
N PHE A 113 -15.75 -8.03 2.69
CA PHE A 113 -16.53 -6.80 2.61
C PHE A 113 -15.64 -5.58 2.29
N LEU A 114 -14.52 -5.43 3.00
CA LEU A 114 -13.63 -4.29 2.80
C LEU A 114 -13.01 -4.28 1.39
N ASP A 115 -12.60 -5.45 0.88
CA ASP A 115 -12.03 -5.58 -0.46
C ASP A 115 -13.06 -5.31 -1.56
N THR A 116 -14.30 -5.76 -1.38
CA THR A 116 -15.37 -5.57 -2.38
C THR A 116 -15.86 -4.13 -2.42
N TYR A 117 -16.10 -3.50 -1.27
CA TYR A 117 -16.82 -2.22 -1.21
C TYR A 117 -15.91 -1.00 -1.03
N LEU A 118 -14.68 -1.18 -0.54
CA LEU A 118 -13.74 -0.08 -0.29
C LEU A 118 -12.43 -0.14 -1.12
N PRO A 119 -12.41 -0.64 -2.37
CA PRO A 119 -11.17 -0.67 -3.16
C PRO A 119 -10.67 0.75 -3.49
N ILE A 120 -11.58 1.72 -3.65
CA ILE A 120 -11.20 3.12 -3.89
C ILE A 120 -10.47 3.74 -2.71
N PHE A 121 -10.90 3.43 -1.47
CA PHE A 121 -10.23 3.94 -0.28
C PHE A 121 -8.84 3.34 -0.13
N ASP A 122 -8.66 2.03 -0.36
CA ASP A 122 -7.32 1.41 -0.37
C ASP A 122 -6.42 2.05 -1.44
N ALA A 123 -6.97 2.30 -2.63
CA ALA A 123 -6.26 2.94 -3.72
C ALA A 123 -5.81 4.37 -3.36
N ILE A 124 -6.66 5.19 -2.72
CA ILE A 124 -6.29 6.55 -2.28
C ILE A 124 -5.09 6.51 -1.33
N LEU A 125 -5.13 5.61 -0.34
CA LEU A 125 -4.10 5.48 0.68
C LEU A 125 -2.75 5.09 0.07
N ARG A 126 -2.75 4.10 -0.83
CA ARG A 126 -1.51 3.61 -1.45
C ARG A 126 -0.96 4.52 -2.53
N THR A 127 -1.82 5.14 -3.34
CA THR A 127 -1.39 6.06 -4.40
C THR A 127 -0.66 7.27 -3.81
N GLY A 128 -1.03 7.70 -2.59
CA GLY A 128 -0.26 8.74 -1.88
C GLY A 128 1.21 8.37 -1.64
N SER A 129 1.46 7.15 -1.18
CA SER A 129 2.82 6.61 -1.00
C SER A 129 3.58 6.56 -2.32
N VAL A 130 2.95 6.04 -3.39
CA VAL A 130 3.58 5.91 -4.71
C VAL A 130 3.92 7.28 -5.32
N CYS A 131 2.95 8.19 -5.41
CA CYS A 131 3.16 9.52 -5.96
C CYS A 131 4.20 10.31 -5.14
N GLY A 132 4.17 10.19 -3.81
CA GLY A 132 5.17 10.81 -2.93
C GLY A 132 6.58 10.28 -3.19
N ALA A 133 6.74 8.95 -3.32
CA ALA A 133 8.03 8.33 -3.58
C ALA A 133 8.58 8.67 -4.97
N VAL A 134 7.73 8.71 -6.00
CA VAL A 134 8.12 9.13 -7.36
C VAL A 134 8.54 10.60 -7.39
N SER A 135 7.78 11.48 -6.73
CA SER A 135 8.15 12.90 -6.62
C SER A 135 9.47 13.09 -5.85
N ALA A 136 9.70 12.32 -4.79
CA ALA A 136 10.96 12.32 -4.06
C ALA A 136 12.13 11.83 -4.93
N ALA A 137 11.94 10.74 -5.69
CA ALA A 137 12.93 10.24 -6.63
C ALA A 137 13.25 11.30 -7.70
N ARG A 138 12.24 11.96 -8.26
CA ARG A 138 12.42 13.01 -9.27
C ARG A 138 13.18 14.23 -8.75
N ALA A 139 12.97 14.58 -7.48
CA ALA A 139 13.65 15.67 -6.79
C ALA A 139 15.05 15.27 -6.25
N HIS A 140 15.48 14.04 -6.46
CA HIS A 140 16.72 13.53 -5.90
C HIS A 140 17.96 14.22 -6.53
N PRO A 141 19.01 14.57 -5.74
CA PRO A 141 20.19 15.25 -6.26
C PRO A 141 20.98 14.46 -7.31
N ASN A 142 20.97 13.12 -7.21
CA ASN A 142 21.62 12.24 -8.18
C ASN A 142 20.76 12.13 -9.46
N PRO A 143 21.25 12.62 -10.63
CA PRO A 143 20.51 12.53 -11.90
C PRO A 143 20.17 11.09 -12.31
N ALA A 144 21.03 10.12 -11.97
CA ALA A 144 20.79 8.71 -12.30
C ALA A 144 19.54 8.14 -11.60
N ILE A 145 19.11 8.74 -10.49
CA ILE A 145 17.84 8.43 -9.82
C ILE A 145 16.72 9.30 -10.41
N ALA A 146 16.94 10.61 -10.47
CA ALA A 146 15.93 11.59 -10.85
C ALA A 146 15.41 11.45 -12.29
N SER A 147 16.25 11.02 -13.23
CA SER A 147 15.89 10.82 -14.63
C SER A 147 15.68 9.35 -15.02
N SER A 148 15.74 8.42 -14.07
CA SER A 148 15.60 7.00 -14.39
C SER A 148 14.14 6.55 -14.35
N THR A 149 13.56 6.35 -15.53
CA THR A 149 12.22 5.79 -15.70
C THR A 149 12.09 4.45 -14.99
N PHE A 150 13.08 3.58 -15.15
CA PHE A 150 13.08 2.26 -14.53
C PHE A 150 13.10 2.36 -13.00
N PHE A 151 13.88 3.28 -12.44
CA PHE A 151 13.89 3.51 -11.00
C PHE A 151 12.54 4.03 -10.49
N HIS A 152 11.86 4.92 -11.24
CA HIS A 152 10.50 5.36 -10.89
C HIS A 152 9.50 4.19 -10.85
N LEU A 153 9.61 3.21 -11.74
CA LEU A 153 8.77 2.01 -11.70
C LEU A 153 9.06 1.17 -10.45
N ILE A 154 10.34 0.93 -10.15
CA ILE A 154 10.75 0.18 -8.95
C ILE A 154 10.27 0.89 -7.68
N ILE A 155 10.47 2.20 -7.57
CA ILE A 155 10.08 2.95 -6.38
C ILE A 155 8.56 2.93 -6.21
N GLY A 156 7.79 2.94 -7.31
CA GLY A 156 6.35 2.78 -7.27
C GLY A 156 5.90 1.42 -6.73
N ALA A 157 6.51 0.34 -7.22
CA ALA A 157 6.28 -1.01 -6.69
C ALA A 157 6.59 -1.10 -5.19
N VAL A 158 7.75 -0.59 -4.77
CA VAL A 158 8.21 -0.61 -3.38
C VAL A 158 7.30 0.23 -2.49
N ALA A 159 6.95 1.44 -2.90
CA ALA A 159 6.07 2.33 -2.15
C ALA A 159 4.64 1.76 -1.98
N SER A 160 4.16 0.99 -2.95
CA SER A 160 2.83 0.35 -2.94
C SER A 160 2.77 -0.92 -2.10
N ALA A 161 3.78 -1.80 -2.22
CA ALA A 161 3.72 -3.17 -1.71
C ALA A 161 4.83 -3.53 -0.70
N GLY A 162 5.86 -2.69 -0.53
CA GLY A 162 7.05 -3.00 0.25
C GLY A 162 6.75 -3.39 1.70
N GLY A 163 5.76 -2.77 2.34
CA GLY A 163 5.35 -3.12 3.70
C GLY A 163 4.82 -4.56 3.80
N GLY A 164 3.81 -4.89 2.98
CA GLY A 164 3.22 -6.23 2.95
C GLY A 164 4.19 -7.31 2.49
N VAL A 165 5.01 -7.04 1.47
CA VAL A 165 6.04 -7.96 0.98
C VAL A 165 7.06 -8.25 2.08
N THR A 166 7.59 -7.23 2.75
CA THR A 166 8.61 -7.42 3.80
C THR A 166 8.03 -8.11 5.01
N ALA A 167 6.84 -7.71 5.45
CA ALA A 167 6.12 -8.36 6.55
C ALA A 167 5.88 -9.86 6.26
N SER A 168 5.48 -10.21 5.04
CA SER A 168 5.31 -11.61 4.61
C SER A 168 6.62 -12.38 4.56
N THR A 169 7.67 -11.73 4.03
CA THR A 169 9.00 -12.32 3.88
C THR A 169 9.62 -12.62 5.24
N LEU A 170 9.41 -11.77 6.24
CA LEU A 170 9.91 -11.99 7.61
C LEU A 170 8.95 -12.80 8.49
N GLY A 171 7.71 -13.01 8.03
CA GLY A 171 6.69 -13.73 8.77
C GLY A 171 6.34 -13.06 10.11
N VAL A 172 6.18 -11.73 10.11
CA VAL A 172 6.12 -10.91 11.34
C VAL A 172 4.90 -11.14 12.23
N TRP A 173 3.91 -11.90 11.75
CA TRP A 173 2.73 -12.35 12.49
C TRP A 173 2.90 -13.73 13.15
N ASN A 174 4.07 -14.36 13.00
CA ASN A 174 4.41 -15.59 13.70
C ASN A 174 5.19 -15.28 14.98
N THR A 175 5.15 -16.18 15.96
CA THR A 175 5.98 -16.10 17.18
C THR A 175 7.46 -16.10 16.88
N GLU A 176 7.87 -16.80 15.82
CA GLU A 176 9.23 -16.85 15.33
C GLU A 176 9.33 -16.18 13.96
N TRP A 177 10.11 -15.10 13.89
CA TRP A 177 10.38 -14.42 12.63
C TRP A 177 11.46 -15.19 11.86
N SER A 178 11.23 -15.35 10.56
CA SER A 178 12.12 -16.13 9.69
C SER A 178 12.15 -15.50 8.32
N LEU A 179 13.31 -15.54 7.67
CA LEU A 179 13.41 -15.13 6.28
C LEU A 179 12.82 -16.23 5.39
N ARG A 180 11.71 -15.91 4.73
CA ARG A 180 10.97 -16.79 3.81
C ARG A 180 11.08 -16.25 2.39
N ARG A 181 10.74 -17.08 1.42
CA ARG A 181 10.68 -16.65 0.02
C ARG A 181 9.65 -15.51 -0.11
N PRO A 182 9.99 -14.36 -0.70
CA PRO A 182 9.05 -13.26 -0.88
C PRO A 182 7.78 -13.69 -1.63
N PRO A 183 6.60 -13.14 -1.27
CA PRO A 183 5.32 -13.55 -1.85
C PRO A 183 5.26 -13.37 -3.37
N PHE A 184 5.97 -12.36 -3.90
CA PHE A 184 5.99 -12.10 -5.35
C PHE A 184 6.79 -13.11 -6.17
N LEU A 185 7.56 -13.99 -5.52
CA LEU A 185 8.23 -15.13 -6.16
C LEU A 185 7.43 -16.44 -6.02
N GLN A 186 6.29 -16.41 -5.34
CA GLN A 186 5.45 -17.58 -5.09
C GLN A 186 4.11 -17.53 -5.81
N GLY A 187 3.54 -16.32 -5.94
CA GLY A 187 2.18 -16.13 -6.38
C GLY A 187 2.02 -15.87 -7.88
N GLY A 188 0.75 -15.83 -8.30
CA GLY A 188 0.36 -15.41 -9.64
C GLY A 188 0.26 -13.89 -9.81
N VAL A 189 -0.25 -13.46 -10.95
CA VAL A 189 -0.48 -12.03 -11.26
C VAL A 189 -1.39 -11.36 -10.21
N VAL A 190 -2.39 -12.10 -9.70
CA VAL A 190 -3.33 -11.60 -8.69
C VAL A 190 -2.62 -11.33 -7.35
N ASP A 191 -1.72 -12.20 -6.92
CA ASP A 191 -0.98 -12.07 -5.66
C ASP A 191 0.08 -10.97 -5.71
N THR A 192 0.58 -10.68 -6.92
CA THR A 192 1.59 -9.65 -7.18
C THR A 192 1.00 -8.33 -7.66
N LEU A 193 -0.33 -8.21 -7.68
CA LEU A 193 -0.99 -7.05 -8.25
C LEU A 193 -0.63 -5.74 -7.54
N ASP A 194 -0.39 -5.79 -6.23
CA ASP A 194 -0.01 -4.60 -5.47
C ASP A 194 1.36 -4.04 -5.91
N LEU A 195 2.28 -4.93 -6.31
CA LEU A 195 3.60 -4.59 -6.84
C LEU A 195 3.46 -3.96 -8.23
N TRP A 196 2.80 -4.66 -9.15
CA TRP A 196 2.61 -4.22 -10.53
C TRP A 196 1.74 -2.96 -10.61
N GLY A 197 0.68 -2.89 -9.81
CA GLY A 197 -0.18 -1.72 -9.69
C GLY A 197 0.60 -0.49 -9.22
N GLY A 198 1.55 -0.65 -8.30
CA GLY A 198 2.47 0.42 -7.89
C GLY A 198 3.33 0.93 -9.05
N SER A 199 3.93 0.03 -9.84
CA SER A 199 4.71 0.39 -11.03
C SER A 199 3.86 1.09 -12.09
N ILE A 200 2.66 0.58 -12.35
CA ILE A 200 1.72 1.17 -13.32
C ILE A 200 1.32 2.58 -12.88
N VAL A 201 0.97 2.76 -11.61
CA VAL A 201 0.66 4.08 -11.04
C VAL A 201 1.84 5.02 -11.17
N ALA A 202 3.07 4.58 -10.87
CA ALA A 202 4.26 5.41 -11.05
C ALA A 202 4.47 5.83 -12.50
N ALA A 203 4.24 4.93 -13.46
CA ALA A 203 4.31 5.24 -14.88
C ALA A 203 3.26 6.27 -15.29
N VAL A 204 2.00 6.07 -14.89
CA VAL A 204 0.88 6.98 -15.21
C VAL A 204 1.13 8.35 -14.59
N TYR A 205 1.50 8.40 -13.31
CA TYR A 205 1.79 9.65 -12.63
C TYR A 205 2.97 10.40 -13.28
N SER A 206 4.05 9.68 -13.61
CA SER A 206 5.21 10.26 -14.29
C SER A 206 4.88 10.76 -15.70
N CYS A 207 4.04 10.03 -16.42
CA CYS A 207 3.57 10.41 -17.75
C CYS A 207 2.71 11.68 -17.68
N LEU A 208 1.66 11.70 -16.85
CA LEU A 208 0.73 12.84 -16.74
C LEU A 208 1.43 14.14 -16.30
N LEU A 209 2.52 14.04 -15.55
CA LEU A 209 3.31 15.20 -15.12
C LEU A 209 4.53 15.49 -16.03
N GLY A 210 4.75 14.71 -17.10
CA GLY A 210 5.89 14.92 -17.99
C GLY A 210 7.24 14.76 -17.29
N LEU A 211 7.35 13.92 -16.25
CA LEU A 211 8.55 13.84 -15.40
C LEU A 211 9.77 13.25 -16.11
N ASN A 212 9.57 12.49 -17.19
CA ASN A 212 10.62 11.79 -17.89
C ASN A 212 10.44 11.87 -19.43
N PRO A 213 11.51 12.16 -20.20
CA PRO A 213 11.47 12.15 -21.67
C PRO A 213 10.99 10.82 -22.27
N ALA A 214 11.21 9.69 -21.60
CA ALA A 214 10.73 8.38 -22.07
C ALA A 214 9.21 8.31 -22.24
N TYR A 215 8.45 9.17 -21.55
CA TYR A 215 7.00 9.22 -21.66
C TYR A 215 6.49 10.21 -22.72
N GLU A 216 7.38 10.96 -23.36
CA GLU A 216 7.01 12.03 -24.27
C GLU A 216 6.09 11.60 -25.44
N PRO A 217 6.31 10.46 -26.12
CA PRO A 217 5.39 10.02 -27.17
C PRO A 217 3.96 9.82 -26.63
N TYR A 218 3.84 9.32 -25.40
CA TYR A 218 2.56 9.08 -24.75
C TYR A 218 1.92 10.37 -24.26
N THR A 219 2.69 11.33 -23.73
CA THR A 219 2.15 12.61 -23.31
C THR A 219 1.68 13.45 -24.51
N ARG A 220 2.44 13.46 -25.61
CA ARG A 220 2.03 14.07 -26.88
C ARG A 220 0.72 13.47 -27.37
N TRP A 221 0.62 12.14 -27.40
CA TRP A 221 -0.60 11.45 -27.80
C TRP A 221 -1.79 11.78 -26.88
N LEU A 222 -1.62 11.71 -25.56
CA LEU A 222 -2.66 12.00 -24.58
C LEU A 222 -3.12 13.47 -24.59
N SER A 223 -2.21 14.41 -24.91
CA SER A 223 -2.54 15.83 -24.98
C SER A 223 -3.50 16.17 -26.13
N GLY A 224 -3.54 15.35 -27.18
CA GLY A 224 -4.22 15.67 -28.44
C GLY A 224 -3.56 16.80 -29.25
N LEU A 225 -2.44 17.37 -28.78
CA LEU A 225 -1.72 18.46 -29.44
C LEU A 225 -0.68 17.97 -30.46
N GLY A 226 -0.32 16.68 -30.42
CA GLY A 226 0.66 16.08 -31.34
C GLY A 226 2.01 16.82 -31.27
N ASP A 227 2.49 17.29 -32.42
CA ASP A 227 3.77 18.01 -32.53
C ASP A 227 3.76 19.41 -31.89
N LYS A 228 2.57 19.94 -31.53
CA LYS A 228 2.44 21.24 -30.82
C LYS A 228 2.65 21.12 -29.31
N TYR A 229 2.79 19.90 -28.79
CA TYR A 229 3.04 19.69 -27.36
C TYR A 229 4.51 19.98 -27.04
N GLU A 230 4.73 20.88 -26.08
CA GLU A 230 6.06 21.20 -25.59
C GLU A 230 6.57 20.09 -24.64
N PRO A 231 7.77 19.52 -24.89
CA PRO A 231 8.34 18.48 -24.05
C PRO A 231 8.50 18.94 -22.59
N GLY A 232 8.08 18.12 -21.63
CA GLY A 232 8.16 18.43 -20.20
C GLY A 232 7.01 19.26 -19.65
N THR A 233 6.04 19.67 -20.48
CA THR A 233 4.85 20.39 -20.01
C THR A 233 3.86 19.42 -19.35
N PRO A 234 3.47 19.60 -18.08
CA PRO A 234 2.56 18.69 -17.41
C PRO A 234 1.16 18.73 -18.05
N LEU A 235 0.53 17.56 -18.24
CA LEU A 235 -0.85 17.46 -18.75
C LEU A 235 -1.89 17.74 -17.68
N MET A 236 -1.51 17.55 -16.41
CA MET A 236 -2.38 17.67 -15.25
C MET A 236 -1.60 18.25 -14.07
N THR A 237 -2.31 18.82 -13.11
CA THR A 237 -1.71 19.14 -11.81
C THR A 237 -1.30 17.87 -11.05
N PRO A 238 -0.37 17.93 -10.09
CA PRO A 238 0.00 16.78 -9.27
C PRO A 238 -1.19 16.11 -8.57
N LEU A 239 -2.18 16.90 -8.14
CA LEU A 239 -3.37 16.39 -7.48
C LEU A 239 -4.29 15.65 -8.46
N GLU A 240 -4.50 16.20 -9.66
CA GLU A 240 -5.28 15.54 -10.72
C GLU A 240 -4.62 14.25 -11.23
N ALA A 241 -3.31 14.28 -11.46
CA ALA A 241 -2.54 13.09 -11.85
C ALA A 241 -2.61 11.98 -10.79
N ARG A 242 -2.58 12.37 -9.50
CA ARG A 242 -2.80 11.46 -8.38
C ARG A 242 -4.22 10.90 -8.39
N SER A 243 -5.25 11.70 -8.67
CA SER A 243 -6.64 11.23 -8.79
C SER A 243 -6.83 10.23 -9.93
N VAL A 244 -6.24 10.46 -11.10
CA VAL A 244 -6.27 9.49 -12.20
C VAL A 244 -5.61 8.17 -11.78
N SER A 245 -4.47 8.27 -11.11
CA SER A 245 -3.75 7.10 -10.57
C SER A 245 -4.59 6.29 -9.57
N VAL A 246 -5.36 6.98 -8.71
CA VAL A 246 -6.31 6.33 -7.78
C VAL A 246 -7.36 5.53 -8.54
N ILE A 247 -7.93 6.07 -9.62
CA ILE A 247 -8.97 5.37 -10.41
C ILE A 247 -8.39 4.07 -10.98
N ILE A 248 -7.18 4.13 -11.54
CA ILE A 248 -6.51 2.95 -12.11
C ILE A 248 -6.25 1.90 -11.03
N LEU A 249 -5.65 2.31 -9.91
CA LEU A 249 -5.32 1.37 -8.83
C LEU A 249 -6.59 0.79 -8.17
N ALA A 250 -7.66 1.58 -8.04
CA ALA A 250 -8.95 1.12 -7.55
C ALA A 250 -9.55 0.06 -8.48
N GLY A 251 -9.44 0.24 -9.79
CA GLY A 251 -9.85 -0.75 -10.78
C GLY A 251 -9.09 -2.07 -10.64
N LEU A 252 -7.77 -1.99 -10.44
CA LEU A 252 -6.94 -3.17 -10.17
C LEU A 252 -7.36 -3.87 -8.87
N PHE A 253 -7.59 -3.13 -7.79
CA PHE A 253 -8.04 -3.73 -6.52
C PHE A 253 -9.45 -4.31 -6.57
N ALA A 254 -10.37 -3.66 -7.28
CA ALA A 254 -11.71 -4.21 -7.52
C ALA A 254 -11.62 -5.53 -8.31
N TRP A 255 -10.77 -5.59 -9.34
CA TRP A 255 -10.51 -6.82 -10.07
C TRP A 255 -9.90 -7.90 -9.17
N ARG A 256 -8.91 -7.56 -8.34
CA ARG A 256 -8.32 -8.50 -7.36
C ARG A 256 -9.39 -9.08 -6.42
N ALA A 257 -10.22 -8.21 -5.86
CA ALA A 257 -11.30 -8.60 -4.96
C ALA A 257 -12.28 -9.55 -5.66
N TYR A 258 -12.63 -9.27 -6.92
CA TYR A 258 -13.44 -10.17 -7.73
C TYR A 258 -12.79 -11.55 -7.88
N MET A 259 -11.51 -11.60 -8.28
CA MET A 259 -10.80 -12.86 -8.48
C MET A 259 -10.71 -13.70 -7.20
N ILE A 260 -10.31 -13.08 -6.09
CA ILE A 260 -10.10 -13.76 -4.80
C ILE A 260 -11.44 -14.24 -4.21
N HIS A 261 -12.48 -13.40 -4.21
CA HIS A 261 -13.68 -13.65 -3.41
C HIS A 261 -14.86 -14.25 -4.19
N TYR A 262 -14.81 -14.24 -5.53
CA TYR A 262 -15.93 -14.63 -6.38
C TYR A 262 -15.58 -15.64 -7.49
N THR A 263 -14.31 -15.79 -7.87
CA THR A 263 -13.91 -16.78 -8.91
C THR A 263 -13.17 -17.99 -8.38
N THR A 264 -12.52 -17.88 -7.21
CA THR A 264 -11.79 -19.00 -6.62
C THR A 264 -12.79 -19.94 -5.94
N PRO A 265 -12.95 -21.20 -6.39
CA PRO A 265 -13.84 -22.13 -5.72
C PRO A 265 -13.38 -22.33 -4.28
N VAL A 266 -14.30 -22.19 -3.33
CA VAL A 266 -14.03 -22.43 -1.91
C VAL A 266 -13.55 -23.87 -1.78
N GLN A 267 -12.24 -24.07 -1.59
CA GLN A 267 -11.75 -25.37 -1.16
C GLN A 267 -12.40 -25.62 0.20
N ALA A 268 -13.34 -26.57 0.23
CA ALA A 268 -13.94 -27.04 1.47
C ALA A 268 -12.78 -27.39 2.41
N LYS A 269 -12.74 -26.74 3.59
CA LYS A 269 -11.82 -27.13 4.66
C LYS A 269 -11.97 -28.63 4.85
N SER A 270 -10.97 -29.40 4.43
CA SER A 270 -10.88 -30.81 4.81
C SER A 270 -10.89 -30.83 6.33
N ALA A 271 -11.89 -31.50 6.90
CA ALA A 271 -11.97 -31.70 8.33
C ALA A 271 -10.64 -32.30 8.82
N PRO A 272 -10.09 -31.86 9.97
CA PRO A 272 -8.90 -32.48 10.52
C PRO A 272 -9.18 -33.98 10.71
N THR A 273 -8.38 -34.81 10.05
CA THR A 273 -8.41 -36.26 10.26
C THR A 273 -8.22 -36.53 11.75
N PRO A 274 -9.12 -37.26 12.43
CA PRO A 274 -8.93 -37.59 13.83
C PRO A 274 -7.62 -38.34 13.96
N THR A 275 -6.66 -37.76 14.67
CA THR A 275 -5.43 -38.44 15.07
C THR A 275 -5.86 -39.58 15.97
N SER A 276 -5.82 -40.81 15.47
CA SER A 276 -5.99 -41.98 16.32
C SER A 276 -4.80 -42.04 17.27
N ILE A 277 -5.07 -41.70 18.54
CA ILE A 277 -4.15 -41.98 19.63
C ILE A 277 -4.10 -43.50 19.71
N LYS A 278 -3.04 -44.10 19.15
CA LYS A 278 -2.65 -45.45 19.53
C LYS A 278 -2.05 -45.35 20.93
N GLU A 279 -2.82 -45.74 21.94
CA GLU A 279 -2.27 -46.16 23.23
C GLU A 279 -1.16 -47.18 22.95
N LYS A 280 0.07 -46.80 23.29
CA LYS A 280 1.13 -47.79 23.52
C LYS A 280 1.03 -48.18 24.98
N THR A 281 0.31 -49.25 25.25
CA THR A 281 0.58 -50.12 26.39
C THR A 281 1.84 -50.91 26.10
N GLU A 282 2.90 -50.62 26.84
CA GLU A 282 3.97 -51.54 27.26
C GLU A 282 4.77 -50.89 28.40
#